data_AF-A0A920UBE7-F1
#
_entry.id   AF-A0A920UBE7-F1
#
_cell.length_a   1.000
_cell.length_b   1.000
_cell.length_c   1.000
_cell.angle_alpha   90.00
_cell.angle_beta   90.00
_cell.angle_gamma   90.00
#
_symmetry.space_group_name_H-M   'P 1'
#
loop_
_entity.id
_entity.type
_entity.pdbx_description
1 polymer ?
#
loop_
_entity_poly.entity_id
_entity_poly.type
_entity_poly.pdbx_seq_one_letter_code
_entity_poly.pdbx_strand_id
1 'polypeptide(L)'
;MGKTGLAALVEATTLMIPQPEPEIVEEIKAANQRFYDAFSDLDIAGMDRVWENSERAMCVHPGWSPLVGWESVRMSWERIFQNTALCSSRSVT
;
A
#
# COMPACT_ATOMS: atom_id res chain seq x y z
N MET A 1 48.74 0.35 -0.12
CA MET A 1 47.58 0.18 0.78
C MET A 1 46.97 1.55 1.03
N GLY A 2 45.83 1.87 0.42
CA GLY A 2 45.24 3.21 0.52
C GLY A 2 43.93 3.35 -0.23
N LYS A 3 43.03 2.37 -0.09
CA LYS A 3 41.72 2.36 -0.76
C LYS A 3 40.53 2.38 0.20
N THR A 4 40.75 2.65 1.48
CA THR A 4 39.69 2.60 2.52
C THR A 4 38.97 3.93 2.74
N GLY A 5 39.37 5.04 2.10
CA GLY A 5 38.78 6.36 2.35
C GLY A 5 37.52 6.70 1.53
N LEU A 6 37.34 6.09 0.35
CA LEU A 6 36.29 6.52 -0.58
C LEU A 6 34.93 5.86 -0.31
N ALA A 7 34.91 4.63 0.23
CA ALA A 7 33.67 3.92 0.53
C ALA A 7 32.87 4.59 1.68
N ALA A 8 33.56 5.11 2.70
CA ALA A 8 32.92 5.81 3.82
C ALA A 8 32.31 7.17 3.43
N LEU A 9 32.85 7.82 2.39
CA LEU A 9 32.36 9.13 1.92
C LEU A 9 31.10 9.01 1.04
N VAL A 10 30.88 7.85 0.40
CA VAL A 10 29.64 7.57 -0.34
C VAL A 10 28.46 7.38 0.63
N GLU A 11 28.67 6.74 1.78
CA GLU A 11 27.65 6.69 2.85
C GLU A 11 27.34 8.08 3.40
N ALA A 12 28.36 8.94 3.52
CA ALA A 12 28.24 10.29 4.07
C ALA A 12 27.44 11.29 3.19
N THR A 13 27.22 11.00 1.90
CA THR A 13 26.50 11.88 0.97
C THR A 13 25.02 11.49 0.77
N THR A 14 24.61 10.35 1.33
CA THR A 14 23.18 9.97 1.49
C THR A 14 22.54 10.64 2.73
N LEU A 15 23.25 11.55 3.40
CA LEU A 15 22.76 12.28 4.57
C LEU A 15 22.07 13.59 4.18
N MET A 16 20.74 13.57 4.14
CA MET A 16 19.90 14.68 4.64
C MET A 16 18.38 14.39 4.62
N ILE A 17 17.96 13.13 4.50
CA ILE A 17 16.57 12.79 4.81
C ILE A 17 16.51 12.47 6.31
N PRO A 18 15.94 13.36 7.15
CA PRO A 18 15.73 13.03 8.55
C PRO A 18 14.93 11.74 8.61
N GLN A 19 15.40 10.78 9.40
CA GLN A 19 14.61 9.59 9.65
C GLN A 19 13.33 10.03 10.39
N PRO A 20 12.16 9.53 9.99
CA PRO A 20 10.92 9.84 10.71
C PRO A 20 11.06 9.38 12.16
N GLU A 21 10.47 10.14 13.08
CA GLU A 21 10.43 9.78 14.48
C GLU A 21 9.78 8.38 14.66
N PRO A 22 10.25 7.55 15.61
CA PRO A 22 9.76 6.18 15.76
C PRO A 22 8.24 6.06 15.89
N GLU A 23 7.60 7.04 16.53
CA GLU A 23 6.15 7.11 16.69
C GLU A 23 5.43 7.22 15.32
N ILE A 24 5.91 8.09 14.44
CA ILE A 24 5.37 8.25 13.07
C ILE A 24 5.50 6.93 12.30
N VAL A 25 6.61 6.21 12.47
CA VAL A 25 6.82 4.91 11.82
C VAL A 25 5.79 3.90 12.28
N GLU A 26 5.51 3.82 13.58
CA GLU A 26 4.51 2.90 14.12
C GLU A 26 3.09 3.26 13.70
N GLU A 27 2.76 4.56 13.60
CA GLU A 27 1.46 5.01 13.08
C GLU A 27 1.25 4.60 11.60
N ILE A 28 2.28 4.76 10.76
CA ILE A 28 2.23 4.35 9.34
C ILE A 28 2.07 2.84 9.24
N LYS A 29 2.81 2.05 10.04
CA LYS A 29 2.65 0.60 10.08
C LYS A 29 1.25 0.20 10.50
N ALA A 30 0.68 0.84 11.51
CA ALA A 30 -0.68 0.58 11.96
C ALA A 30 -1.72 0.94 10.87
N ALA A 31 -1.50 2.01 10.11
CA ALA A 31 -2.35 2.35 8.96
C ALA A 31 -2.27 1.30 7.85
N ASN A 32 -1.06 0.84 7.53
CA ASN A 32 -0.84 -0.24 6.57
C ASN A 32 -1.47 -1.56 7.02
N GLN A 33 -1.39 -1.89 8.32
CA GLN A 33 -2.04 -3.07 8.87
C GLN A 33 -3.56 -3.01 8.70
N ARG A 34 -4.20 -1.87 9.01
CA ARG A 34 -5.65 -1.68 8.78
C ARG A 34 -6.05 -1.87 7.32
N PHE A 35 -5.21 -1.46 6.37
CA PHE A 35 -5.45 -1.72 4.95
C PHE A 35 -5.43 -3.22 4.62
N TYR A 36 -4.43 -3.96 5.12
CA TYR A 36 -4.33 -5.39 4.87
C TYR A 36 -5.41 -6.20 5.61
N ASP A 37 -5.82 -5.77 6.80
CA ASP A 37 -6.95 -6.37 7.53
C ASP A 37 -8.24 -6.24 6.71
N ALA A 38 -8.57 -5.02 6.24
CA ALA A 38 -9.73 -4.79 5.39
C ALA A 38 -9.64 -5.56 4.05
N PHE A 39 -8.45 -5.68 3.47
CA PHE A 39 -8.23 -6.45 2.25
C PHE A 39 -8.50 -7.94 2.45
N SER A 40 -7.94 -8.53 3.51
CA SER A 40 -8.09 -9.95 3.83
C SER A 40 -9.54 -10.33 4.17
N ASP A 41 -10.27 -9.41 4.81
CA ASP A 41 -11.68 -9.61 5.19
C ASP A 41 -12.66 -9.28 4.05
N LEU A 42 -12.17 -8.85 2.88
CA LEU A 42 -12.98 -8.37 1.75
C LEU A 42 -13.92 -7.20 2.14
N ASP A 43 -13.49 -6.36 3.08
CA ASP A 43 -14.28 -5.28 3.68
C ASP A 43 -14.13 -3.97 2.89
N ILE A 44 -15.12 -3.66 2.04
CA ILE A 44 -15.13 -2.40 1.28
C ILE A 44 -15.35 -1.17 2.17
N ALA A 45 -16.08 -1.29 3.27
CA ALA A 45 -16.29 -0.18 4.20
C ALA A 45 -15.02 0.11 5.00
N GLY A 46 -14.21 -0.92 5.27
CA GLY A 46 -12.85 -0.79 5.76
C GLY A 46 -11.96 -0.06 4.77
N MET A 47 -12.06 -0.39 3.48
CA MET A 47 -11.34 0.31 2.41
C MET A 47 -11.70 1.81 2.34
N ASP A 48 -12.98 2.17 2.48
CA ASP A 48 -13.44 3.58 2.54
C ASP A 48 -12.76 4.38 3.67
N ARG A 49 -12.30 3.73 4.74
CA ARG A 49 -11.67 4.38 5.91
C ARG A 49 -10.16 4.53 5.79
N VAL A 50 -9.49 3.62 5.07
CA VAL A 50 -8.01 3.59 4.99
C VAL A 50 -7.48 4.32 3.77
N TRP A 51 -8.31 4.54 2.75
CA TRP A 51 -7.94 5.28 1.56
C TRP A 51 -8.23 6.78 1.69
N GLU A 52 -7.44 7.57 0.97
CA GLU A 52 -7.78 8.98 0.72
C GLU A 52 -9.01 9.05 -0.19
N ASN A 53 -10.11 9.62 0.31
CA ASN A 53 -11.36 9.75 -0.43
C ASN A 53 -11.36 11.01 -1.33
N SER A 54 -10.44 11.09 -2.29
CA SER A 54 -10.28 12.24 -3.19
C SER A 54 -9.82 11.85 -4.60
N GLU A 55 -9.85 12.82 -5.52
CA GLU A 55 -9.28 12.69 -6.88
C GLU A 55 -7.76 12.47 -6.91
N ARG A 56 -7.08 12.62 -5.76
CA ARG A 56 -5.64 12.40 -5.64
C ARG A 56 -5.27 10.94 -5.40
N ALA A 57 -6.23 10.10 -5.01
CA ALA A 57 -5.99 8.68 -4.80
C ALA A 57 -5.54 8.01 -6.10
N MET A 58 -4.58 7.10 -6.01
CA MET A 58 -4.09 6.34 -7.16
C MET A 58 -3.80 4.91 -6.76
N CYS A 59 -4.18 3.96 -7.61
CA CYS A 59 -3.91 2.55 -7.41
C CYS A 59 -3.42 1.90 -8.70
N VAL A 60 -2.45 1.00 -8.58
CA VAL A 60 -1.95 0.18 -9.68
C VAL A 60 -2.02 -1.28 -9.26
N HIS A 61 -2.97 -2.00 -9.82
CA HIS A 61 -3.03 -3.45 -9.68
C HIS A 61 -2.10 -4.12 -10.70
N PRO A 62 -1.48 -5.26 -10.38
CA PRO A 62 -0.68 -6.00 -11.34
C PRO A 62 -1.45 -6.30 -12.64
N GLY A 63 -0.89 -5.86 -13.77
CA GLY A 63 -1.47 -6.07 -15.11
C GLY A 63 -2.61 -5.13 -15.50
N TRP A 64 -2.97 -4.14 -14.67
CA TRP A 64 -4.00 -3.15 -14.98
C TRP A 64 -3.38 -1.80 -15.35
N SER A 65 -4.14 -0.97 -16.07
CA SER A 65 -3.79 0.45 -16.22
C SER A 65 -3.95 1.19 -14.88
N PRO A 66 -3.19 2.27 -14.63
CA PRO A 66 -3.34 3.06 -13.41
C PRO A 66 -4.76 3.59 -13.23
N LEU A 67 -5.25 3.53 -11.99
CA LEU A 67 -6.55 4.06 -11.58
C LEU A 67 -6.32 5.36 -10.82
N VAL A 68 -7.07 6.40 -11.16
CA VAL A 68 -6.99 7.72 -10.55
C VAL A 68 -8.36 8.11 -9.99
N GLY A 69 -8.33 8.71 -8.80
CA GLY A 69 -9.51 9.08 -8.02
C GLY A 69 -10.08 7.94 -7.21
N TRP A 70 -10.56 8.27 -6.01
CA TRP A 70 -11.07 7.27 -5.05
C TRP A 70 -12.16 6.38 -5.64
N GLU A 71 -13.11 6.95 -6.38
CA GLU A 71 -14.22 6.19 -6.96
C GLU A 71 -13.72 5.04 -7.86
N SER A 72 -12.76 5.33 -8.76
CA SER A 72 -12.14 4.33 -9.64
C SER A 72 -11.41 3.25 -8.85
N VAL A 73 -10.70 3.64 -7.79
CA VAL A 73 -9.98 2.71 -6.90
C VAL A 73 -10.95 1.82 -6.13
N ARG A 74 -12.00 2.40 -5.53
CA ARG A 74 -13.05 1.70 -4.79
C ARG A 74 -13.74 0.64 -5.64
N MET A 75 -14.18 1.01 -6.84
CA MET A 75 -14.80 0.07 -7.79
C MET A 75 -13.87 -1.09 -8.16
N SER A 76 -12.55 -0.84 -8.24
CA SER A 76 -11.57 -1.91 -8.52
C SER A 76 -11.48 -2.93 -7.38
N TRP A 77 -11.51 -2.45 -6.13
CA TRP A 77 -11.52 -3.32 -4.95
C TRP A 77 -12.82 -4.11 -4.84
N GLU A 78 -13.98 -3.49 -5.07
CA GLU A 78 -15.27 -4.18 -5.13
C GLU A 78 -15.24 -5.32 -6.15
N ARG A 79 -14.70 -5.08 -7.35
CA ARG A 79 -14.55 -6.11 -8.40
C ARG A 79 -13.62 -7.24 -7.99
N ILE A 80 -12.48 -6.93 -7.36
CA ILE A 80 -11.54 -7.94 -6.86
C ILE A 80 -12.20 -8.78 -5.77
N PHE A 81 -12.86 -8.16 -4.80
CA PHE A 81 -13.50 -8.84 -3.68
C PHE A 81 -14.63 -9.76 -4.13
N GLN A 82 -15.50 -9.29 -5.04
CA GLN A 82 -16.55 -10.12 -5.64
C GLN A 82 -15.97 -11.36 -6.32
N ASN A 83 -14.90 -11.20 -7.11
CA ASN A 83 -14.26 -12.33 -7.80
C ASN A 83 -13.60 -13.33 -6.84
N THR A 84 -12.98 -12.83 -5.76
CA THR A 84 -12.38 -13.68 -4.71
C THR A 84 -13.44 -14.50 -3.98
N ALA A 85 -14.55 -13.88 -3.58
CA ALA A 85 -15.67 -14.57 -2.93
C ALA A 85 -16.31 -15.64 -3.84
N LEU A 86 -16.40 -15.36 -5.15
CA LEU A 86 -16.92 -16.32 -6.12
C LEU A 86 -15.97 -17.50 -6.34
N CYS A 87 -14.66 -17.31 -6.22
CA CYS A 87 -13.67 -18.39 -6.34
C CYS A 87 -13.73 -19.30 -5.11
N SER A 88 -13.81 -18.73 -3.90
CA SER A 88 -13.92 -19.49 -2.65
C SER A 88 -15.24 -20.24 -2.53
N SER A 89 -16.32 -19.77 -3.16
CA SER A 89 -17.62 -20.45 -3.16
C SER A 89 -17.77 -21.57 -4.20
N ARG A 90 -16.82 -21.75 -5.13
CA ARG A 90 -16.91 -22.73 -6.24
C ARG A 90 -16.18 -24.05 -5.99
N SER A 91 -15.64 -24.28 -4.79
CA SER A 91 -14.94 -25.54 -4.45
C SER A 91 -15.84 -26.70 -3.99
N VAL A 92 -17.16 -26.64 -4.17
CA VAL A 92 -18.04 -27.80 -3.90
C VAL A 92 -19.05 -27.97 -5.03
N THR A 93 -18.70 -28.73 -6.05
CA THR A 93 -19.62 -29.64 -6.76
C THR A 93 -18.81 -30.74 -7.44
#